data_AF-A0AAN6RND4-F1
#
_entry.id   AF-A0AAN6RND4-F1
#
_cell.length_a   1.000
_cell.length_b   1.000
_cell.length_c   1.000
_cell.angle_alpha   90.00
_cell.angle_beta   90.00
_cell.angle_gamma   90.00
#
_symmetry.space_group_name_H-M   'P 1'
#
loop_
_entity.id
_entity.type
_entity.pdbx_description
1 polymer ?
#
loop_
_entity_poly.entity_id
_entity_poly.type
_entity_poly.pdbx_seq_one_letter_code
_entity_poly.pdbx_strand_id
1 'polypeptide(L)'
;MFSANQTPSAAQKDTVVNVEATGVFCWNLATYALKDAVNATSEQFAADVDEFEKASLPKQPSHLLRIPINATPTPIPMVASSPIKFECTHYTTIRLPGNPPWAPSTWSSAK
;
A
#
# COMPACT_ATOMS: atom_id res chain seq x y z
N MET A 1 -9.22 3.59 3.58
CA MET A 1 -8.21 4.16 4.51
C MET A 1 -7.23 3.06 4.86
N PHE A 2 -5.92 3.31 4.80
CA PHE A 2 -4.89 2.38 5.29
C PHE A 2 -3.86 3.16 6.11
N SER A 3 -3.13 2.45 6.97
CA SER A 3 -2.03 3.02 7.75
C SER A 3 -0.73 2.32 7.37
N ALA A 4 0.35 3.10 7.28
CA ALA A 4 1.67 2.60 6.96
C ALA A 4 2.71 3.32 7.82
N ASN A 5 3.56 2.54 8.49
CA ASN A 5 4.72 3.05 9.21
C ASN A 5 5.83 3.45 8.24
N GLN A 6 6.84 4.17 8.74
CA GLN A 6 8.07 4.45 8.02
C GLN A 6 9.01 3.23 7.98
N THR A 7 9.94 3.23 7.04
CA THR A 7 11.05 2.26 6.98
C THR A 7 12.05 2.52 8.11
N PRO A 8 12.96 1.57 8.41
CA PRO A 8 14.05 1.77 9.37
C PRO A 8 14.97 2.95 9.03
N SER A 9 15.00 3.36 7.76
CA SER A 9 15.71 4.56 7.27
C SER A 9 14.87 5.84 7.32
N ALA A 10 13.74 5.83 8.03
CA ALA A 10 12.79 6.94 8.16
C ALA A 10 12.12 7.40 6.84
N ALA A 11 12.14 6.56 5.80
CA ALA A 11 11.47 6.83 4.53
C ALA A 11 9.99 6.35 4.56
N GLN A 12 9.16 6.88 3.67
CA GLN A 12 7.81 6.35 3.45
C GLN A 12 7.92 4.95 2.81
N LYS A 13 6.97 4.07 3.14
CA LYS A 13 6.79 2.81 2.42
C LYS A 13 6.34 3.06 0.98
N ASP A 14 6.73 2.15 0.09
CA ASP A 14 6.41 2.23 -1.35
C ASP A 14 4.90 2.35 -1.59
N THR A 15 4.07 1.66 -0.81
CA THR A 15 2.61 1.80 -0.91
C THR A 15 2.14 3.24 -0.71
N VAL A 16 2.70 3.99 0.25
CA VAL A 16 2.29 5.39 0.48
C VAL A 16 2.71 6.26 -0.68
N VAL A 17 3.96 6.09 -1.15
CA VAL A 17 4.50 6.83 -2.29
C VAL A 17 3.67 6.57 -3.56
N ASN A 18 3.33 5.31 -3.83
CA ASN A 18 2.53 4.91 -4.98
C ASN A 18 1.13 5.50 -4.94
N VAL A 19 0.48 5.52 -3.77
CA VAL A 19 -0.87 6.10 -3.63
C VAL A 19 -0.84 7.62 -3.73
N GLU A 20 0.19 8.29 -3.19
CA GLU A 20 0.36 9.74 -3.34
C GLU A 20 0.65 10.13 -4.80
N ALA A 21 1.39 9.30 -5.55
CA ALA A 21 1.71 9.55 -6.95
C ALA A 21 0.55 9.24 -7.91
N THR A 22 -0.18 8.14 -7.69
CA THR A 22 -1.25 7.68 -8.59
C THR A 22 -2.64 8.20 -8.21
N GLY A 23 -2.84 8.58 -6.95
CA GLY A 23 -4.12 9.05 -6.43
C GLY A 23 -5.18 7.97 -6.25
N VAL A 24 -4.83 6.68 -6.41
CA VAL A 24 -5.80 5.57 -6.37
C VAL A 24 -5.18 4.32 -5.75
N PHE A 25 -5.99 3.48 -5.13
CA PHE A 25 -5.54 2.21 -4.55
C PHE A 25 -6.67 1.21 -4.40
N CYS A 26 -6.32 -0.07 -4.30
CA CYS A 26 -7.25 -1.14 -3.98
C CYS A 26 -7.01 -1.65 -2.56
N TRP A 27 -8.06 -1.72 -1.76
CA TRP A 27 -8.04 -2.36 -0.46
C TRP A 27 -8.68 -3.73 -0.54
N ASN A 28 -7.99 -4.75 -0.01
CA ASN A 28 -8.45 -6.14 -0.01
C ASN A 28 -8.66 -6.60 1.43
N LEU A 29 -9.80 -7.22 1.73
CA LEU A 29 -10.05 -7.81 3.04
C LEU A 29 -9.21 -9.07 3.25
N ALA A 30 -8.27 -9.00 4.18
CA ALA A 30 -7.52 -10.14 4.65
C ALA A 30 -8.38 -11.05 5.55
N THR A 31 -8.82 -12.20 5.02
CA THR A 31 -9.45 -13.25 5.83
C THR A 31 -8.41 -14.11 6.54
N TYR A 32 -8.84 -14.90 7.53
CA TYR A 32 -7.94 -15.79 8.26
C TYR A 32 -7.20 -16.78 7.34
N ALA A 33 -7.85 -17.25 6.28
CA ALA A 33 -7.22 -18.13 5.28
C ALA A 33 -6.10 -17.45 4.49
N LEU A 34 -6.09 -16.11 4.42
CA LEU A 34 -5.08 -15.31 3.73
C LEU A 34 -3.95 -14.83 4.65
N LYS A 35 -3.98 -15.20 5.95
CA LYS A 35 -3.02 -14.69 6.95
C LYS A 35 -1.55 -14.91 6.56
N ASP A 36 -1.24 -16.09 6.00
CA ASP A 36 0.14 -16.46 5.69
C ASP A 36 0.64 -15.69 4.47
N ALA A 37 -0.24 -15.48 3.49
CA ALA A 37 0.05 -14.64 2.33
C ALA A 37 0.24 -13.16 2.73
N VAL A 38 -0.62 -12.63 3.61
CA VAL A 38 -0.49 -11.26 4.13
C VAL A 38 0.81 -11.08 4.91
N ASN A 39 1.18 -12.09 5.71
CA ASN A 39 2.44 -12.09 6.44
C ASN A 39 3.64 -12.11 5.48
N ALA A 40 3.59 -12.95 4.44
CA ALA A 40 4.64 -13.01 3.41
C ALA A 40 4.79 -11.66 2.67
N THR A 41 3.70 -10.97 2.35
CA THR A 41 3.76 -9.63 1.71
C THR A 41 4.19 -8.51 2.66
N SER A 42 4.30 -8.76 3.97
CA SER A 42 4.70 -7.75 4.95
C SER A 42 6.22 -7.61 5.11
N GLU A 43 6.98 -8.54 4.54
CA GLU A 43 8.44 -8.50 4.52
C GLU A 43 8.95 -7.31 3.67
N GLN A 44 10.15 -6.81 3.99
CA GLN A 44 10.79 -5.78 3.19
C GLN A 44 11.39 -6.41 1.94
N PHE A 45 10.74 -6.18 0.80
CA PHE A 45 11.30 -6.50 -0.50
C PHE A 45 11.90 -5.25 -1.17
N ALA A 46 12.72 -5.48 -2.19
CA ALA A 46 13.14 -4.41 -3.07
C ALA A 46 11.94 -3.93 -3.91
N ALA A 47 11.94 -2.64 -4.28
CA ALA A 47 10.80 -1.98 -4.93
C ALA A 47 10.42 -2.56 -6.31
N ASP A 48 11.29 -3.37 -6.91
CA ASP A 48 11.10 -4.05 -8.19
C ASP A 48 10.47 -5.44 -8.06
N VAL A 49 10.31 -5.95 -6.83
CA VAL A 49 9.78 -7.28 -6.56
C VAL A 49 8.27 -7.22 -6.37
N ASP A 50 7.54 -7.95 -7.20
CA ASP A 50 6.09 -8.07 -7.09
C ASP A 50 5.71 -9.03 -5.95
N GLU A 51 5.12 -8.50 -4.89
CA GLU A 51 4.80 -9.28 -3.69
C GLU A 51 3.71 -10.33 -3.93
N PHE A 52 2.87 -10.16 -4.96
CA PHE A 52 1.87 -11.17 -5.30
C PHE A 52 2.50 -12.46 -5.81
N GLU A 53 3.60 -12.36 -6.56
CA GLU A 53 4.30 -13.55 -7.07
C GLU A 53 4.93 -14.33 -5.93
N LYS A 54 5.55 -13.63 -4.97
CA LYS A 54 6.13 -14.25 -3.76
C LYS A 54 5.08 -14.89 -2.87
N ALA A 55 3.94 -14.22 -2.68
CA ALA A 55 2.85 -14.74 -1.87
C ALA A 55 1.97 -15.77 -2.62
N SER A 56 2.28 -16.09 -3.88
CA SER A 56 1.48 -16.99 -4.73
C SER A 56 0.00 -16.59 -4.79
N LEU A 57 -0.28 -15.28 -4.81
CA LEU A 57 -1.63 -14.74 -4.79
C LEU A 57 -2.16 -14.51 -6.21
N PRO A 58 -3.34 -15.06 -6.55
CA PRO A 58 -3.96 -14.79 -7.84
C PRO A 58 -4.37 -13.31 -7.95
N LYS A 59 -3.97 -12.67 -9.04
CA LYS A 59 -4.35 -11.28 -9.35
C LYS A 59 -5.68 -11.22 -10.08
N GLN A 60 -6.48 -10.21 -9.75
CA GLN A 60 -7.70 -9.85 -10.45
C GLN A 60 -7.63 -8.37 -10.83
N PRO A 61 -7.97 -7.97 -12.07
CA PRO A 61 -7.98 -6.55 -12.45
C PRO A 61 -9.14 -5.79 -11.77
N SER A 62 -8.91 -4.53 -11.44
CA SER A 62 -9.96 -3.57 -11.04
C SER A 62 -11.00 -3.36 -12.15
N HIS A 63 -12.23 -3.06 -11.75
CA HIS A 63 -13.33 -2.80 -12.67
C HIS A 63 -13.43 -1.32 -13.07
N LEU A 64 -13.27 -0.41 -12.11
CA LEU A 64 -13.49 1.03 -12.31
C LEU A 64 -12.17 1.81 -12.42
N LEU A 65 -11.20 1.51 -11.55
CA LEU A 65 -9.96 2.25 -11.47
C LEU A 65 -8.98 1.85 -12.57
N ARG A 66 -8.38 2.84 -13.22
CA ARG A 66 -7.28 2.67 -14.16
C ARG A 66 -6.25 3.78 -13.93
N ILE A 67 -4.98 3.42 -14.01
CA ILE A 67 -3.86 4.35 -13.95
C ILE A 67 -3.11 4.39 -15.29
N PRO A 68 -2.68 5.56 -15.76
CA PRO A 68 -1.87 5.66 -16.96
C PRO A 68 -0.44 5.21 -16.67
N ILE A 69 -0.02 4.10 -17.26
CA ILE A 69 1.38 3.64 -17.25
C ILE A 69 1.86 3.69 -18.70
N ASN A 70 2.88 4.50 -18.99
CA ASN A 70 3.39 4.69 -20.36
C ASN A 70 2.27 5.01 -21.37
N ALA A 71 1.39 5.96 -21.02
CA ALA A 71 0.20 6.35 -21.78
C ALA A 71 -0.85 5.24 -21.99
N THR A 72 -0.70 4.08 -21.37
CA THR A 72 -1.65 2.96 -21.46
C THR A 72 -2.51 2.88 -20.20
N PRO A 73 -3.86 2.88 -20.31
CA PRO A 73 -4.76 2.76 -19.18
C PRO A 73 -4.70 1.34 -18.59
N THR A 74 -3.99 1.20 -17.49
CA THR A 74 -3.72 -0.09 -16.84
C THR A 74 -4.63 -0.27 -15.62
N PRO A 75 -5.38 -1.39 -15.50
CA PRO A 75 -6.15 -1.68 -14.30
C PRO A 75 -5.23 -1.98 -13.12
N ILE A 76 -5.69 -1.67 -11.91
CA ILE A 76 -4.96 -1.93 -10.67
C ILE A 76 -5.15 -3.40 -10.28
N PRO A 77 -4.07 -4.12 -9.91
CA PRO A 77 -4.20 -5.50 -9.45
C PRO A 77 -4.84 -5.59 -8.06
N MET A 78 -5.82 -6.50 -7.92
CA MET A 78 -6.50 -6.87 -6.68
C MET A 78 -6.23 -8.35 -6.35
N VAL A 79 -6.44 -8.74 -5.09
CA VAL A 79 -6.27 -10.14 -4.66
C VAL A 79 -7.53 -10.93 -4.99
N ALA A 80 -7.49 -11.83 -5.96
CA ALA A 80 -8.69 -12.57 -6.41
C ALA A 80 -9.36 -13.35 -5.26
N SER A 81 -8.54 -13.94 -4.38
CA SER A 81 -8.98 -14.70 -3.20
C SER A 81 -9.64 -13.87 -2.10
N SER A 82 -9.57 -12.53 -2.17
CA SER A 82 -10.22 -11.66 -1.19
C SER A 82 -11.74 -11.62 -1.44
N PRO A 83 -12.59 -11.89 -0.43
CA PRO A 83 -14.03 -11.84 -0.60
C PRO A 83 -14.57 -10.41 -0.74
N ILE A 84 -13.89 -9.42 -0.15
CA ILE A 84 -14.28 -8.01 -0.20
C ILE A 84 -13.10 -7.19 -0.73
N LYS A 85 -13.38 -6.33 -1.71
CA LYS A 85 -12.41 -5.51 -2.42
C LYS A 85 -13.00 -4.11 -2.56
N PHE A 86 -12.24 -3.08 -2.19
CA PHE A 86 -12.64 -1.69 -2.40
C PHE A 86 -11.67 -1.03 -3.35
N GLU A 87 -12.21 -0.49 -4.42
CA GLU A 87 -11.53 0.43 -5.31
C GLU A 87 -11.67 1.84 -4.74
N CYS A 88 -10.55 2.44 -4.34
CA CYS A 88 -10.52 3.70 -3.60
C CYS A 88 -9.73 4.77 -4.33
N THR A 89 -10.23 6.00 -4.28
CA THR A 89 -9.47 7.21 -4.63
C THR A 89 -8.81 7.76 -3.38
N HIS A 90 -7.55 8.16 -3.49
CA HIS A 90 -6.84 8.86 -2.43
C HIS A 90 -7.44 10.23 -2.20
N TYR A 91 -7.68 10.57 -0.94
CA TYR A 91 -8.23 11.87 -0.55
C TYR A 91 -7.18 12.72 0.17
N THR A 92 -6.55 12.16 1.20
CA THR A 92 -5.51 12.85 1.97
C THR A 92 -4.62 11.84 2.67
N THR A 93 -3.35 12.20 2.87
CA THR A 93 -2.42 11.50 3.76
C THR A 93 -2.24 12.32 5.03
N ILE A 94 -2.61 11.76 6.17
CA ILE A 94 -2.39 12.38 7.49
C ILE A 94 -1.14 11.76 8.10
N ARG A 95 -0.12 12.58 8.37
CA ARG A 95 1.08 12.15 9.10
C ARG A 95 0.84 12.33 10.60
N LEU A 96 0.84 11.22 11.32
CA LEU A 96 0.75 11.23 12.78
C LEU A 96 2.15 11.44 13.38
N PRO A 97 2.28 12.29 14.42
CA PRO A 97 3.54 12.46 15.13
C PRO A 97 3.89 11.16 15.90
N GLY A 98 5.15 10.75 15.83
CA GLY A 98 5.68 9.65 16.65
C GLY A 98 6.66 10.15 17.71
N ASN A 99 6.83 9.40 18.79
CA ASN A 99 7.77 9.73 19.86
C ASN A 99 9.12 9.03 19.60
N PRO A 100 10.26 9.74 19.55
CA PRO A 100 11.58 9.10 19.37
C PRO A 100 11.93 8.15 20.54
N PRO A 101 12.79 7.12 20.34
CA PRO A 101 13.78 6.95 19.26
C PRO A 101 13.26 6.30 17.97
N TRP A 102 11.98 5.91 17.92
CA TRP A 102 11.40 5.12 16.83
C TRP A 102 10.64 5.95 15.77
N ALA A 103 10.68 7.28 15.86
CA ALA A 103 10.09 8.18 14.87
C ALA A 103 10.89 9.50 14.76
N PRO A 104 11.12 10.05 13.56
CA PRO A 104 11.75 11.37 13.41
C PRO A 104 10.79 12.45 13.93
N SER A 105 11.24 13.19 14.95
CA SER A 105 10.52 14.34 15.49
C SER A 105 10.64 15.53 14.53
N THR A 106 9.76 15.62 13.53
CA THR A 106 9.74 16.81 12.64
C THR A 106 8.86 17.94 13.15
N TRP A 107 8.45 17.92 14.43
CA TRP A 107 7.66 19.00 15.03
C TRP A 107 8.45 19.71 16.13
N SER A 108 9.24 20.72 15.75
CA SER A 108 9.93 21.60 16.72
C SER A 108 9.26 22.97 16.92
N SER A 109 8.10 23.26 16.32
CA SER A 109 7.45 24.57 16.51
C SER A 109 5.94 24.50 16.34
N ALA A 110 5.23 24.22 17.43
CA ALA A 110 3.96 24.90 17.73
C ALA A 110 4.04 25.32 19.20
N LYS A 111 4.57 26.52 19.42
CA LYS A 111 4.19 27.37 20.55
C LYS A 111 3.05 28.27 20.08
#